data_AF-A0A0N0P4Q6-F1
#
_entry.id   AF-A0A0N0P4Q6-F1
#
_cell.length_a   1.000
_cell.length_b   1.000
_cell.length_c   1.000
_cell.angle_alpha   90.00
_cell.angle_beta   90.00
_cell.angle_gamma   90.00
#
_symmetry.space_group_name_H-M   'P 1'
#
loop_
_entity.id
_entity.type
_entity.pdbx_description
1 polymer ?
#
loop_
_entity_poly.entity_id
_entity_poly.type
_entity_poly.pdbx_seq_one_letter_code
_entity_poly.pdbx_strand_id
1 'polypeptide(L)'
;MHFSNMACKIGILIYSLLQLVVFLFIFVGTPIDMFRPMDENTLGDTPCLTLWGLKEKCYSTTYDARVNDLFEMCPERRARFRAAQAFAIMNIII
;
A
#
# COMPACT_ATOMS: atom_id res chain seq x y z
N MET A 1 -16.31 -32.83 24.51
CA MET A 1 -16.50 -31.38 24.29
C MET A 1 -15.30 -30.49 24.67
N HIS A 2 -14.43 -30.88 25.62
CA HIS A 2 -13.29 -30.05 26.06
C HIS A 2 -12.21 -29.81 24.96
N PHE A 3 -11.96 -30.80 24.09
CA PHE A 3 -10.94 -30.72 23.03
C PHE A 3 -11.33 -29.76 21.87
N SER A 4 -12.62 -29.70 21.53
CA SER A 4 -13.15 -28.76 20.52
C SER A 4 -12.95 -27.29 20.94
N ASN A 5 -13.07 -27.01 22.24
CA ASN A 5 -12.93 -25.66 22.79
C ASN A 5 -11.46 -25.17 22.73
N MET A 6 -10.49 -26.05 23.01
CA MET A 6 -9.06 -25.73 22.87
C MET A 6 -8.63 -25.59 21.40
N ALA A 7 -9.08 -26.48 20.51
CA ALA A 7 -8.78 -26.37 19.08
C ALA A 7 -9.35 -25.09 18.46
N CYS A 8 -10.55 -24.68 18.86
CA CYS A 8 -11.16 -23.43 18.41
C CYS A 8 -10.40 -22.20 18.92
N LYS A 9 -9.98 -22.20 20.19
CA LYS A 9 -9.16 -21.12 20.76
C LYS A 9 -7.80 -20.99 20.06
N ILE A 10 -7.12 -22.11 19.80
CA ILE A 10 -5.84 -22.12 19.08
C ILE A 10 -6.03 -21.62 17.64
N GLY A 11 -7.10 -22.06 16.96
CA GLY A 11 -7.42 -21.59 15.61
C GLY A 11 -7.66 -20.09 15.54
N ILE A 12 -8.44 -19.53 16.49
CA ILE A 12 -8.67 -18.08 16.59
C ILE A 12 -7.36 -17.34 16.86
N LEU A 13 -6.49 -17.87 17.73
CA LEU A 13 -5.18 -17.29 18.02
C LEU A 13 -4.30 -17.21 16.76
N ILE A 14 -4.18 -18.32 16.03
CA ILE A 14 -3.39 -18.38 14.79
C ILE A 14 -3.97 -17.42 13.75
N TYR A 15 -5.29 -17.43 13.55
CA TYR A 15 -5.95 -16.52 12.62
C TYR A 15 -5.69 -15.05 12.97
N SER A 16 -5.82 -14.69 14.25
CA SER A 16 -5.60 -13.33 14.72
C SER A 16 -4.16 -12.87 14.52
N LEU A 17 -3.17 -13.74 14.76
CA LEU A 17 -1.76 -13.44 14.54
C LEU A 17 -1.46 -13.25 13.04
N LEU A 18 -1.98 -14.12 12.18
CA LEU A 18 -1.81 -13.98 10.74
C LEU A 18 -2.48 -12.70 10.21
N GLN A 19 -3.69 -12.39 10.69
CA GLN A 19 -4.40 -11.17 10.31
C GLN A 19 -3.62 -9.92 10.73
N LEU A 20 -3.01 -9.92 11.92
CA LEU A 20 -2.17 -8.81 12.37
C LEU A 20 -0.93 -8.63 11.49
N VAL A 21 -0.28 -9.73 11.08
CA VAL A 21 0.86 -9.68 10.16
C VAL A 21 0.44 -9.11 8.80
N VAL A 22 -0.68 -9.59 8.25
CA VAL A 22 -1.25 -9.09 6.99
C VAL A 22 -1.57 -7.60 7.09
N PHE A 23 -2.21 -7.17 8.18
CA PHE A 23 -2.52 -5.76 8.44
C PHE A 23 -1.26 -4.89 8.46
N LEU A 24 -0.20 -5.31 9.15
CA LEU A 24 1.07 -4.58 9.18
C LEU A 24 1.68 -4.43 7.79
N PHE A 25 1.67 -5.50 6.98
CA PHE A 25 2.18 -5.45 5.61
C PHE A 25 1.37 -4.51 4.73
N ILE A 26 0.04 -4.49 4.84
CA ILE A 26 -0.81 -3.58 4.08
C ILE A 26 -0.59 -2.14 4.54
N PHE A 27 -0.55 -1.91 5.84
CA PHE A 27 -0.40 -0.58 6.41
C PHE A 27 0.92 0.08 6.03
N VAL A 28 2.02 -0.70 6.08
CA VAL A 28 3.35 -0.22 5.71
C VAL A 28 3.55 -0.25 4.19
N GLY A 29 3.00 -1.24 3.48
CA GLY A 29 3.12 -1.38 2.02
C GLY A 29 2.36 -0.34 1.21
N THR A 30 1.20 0.10 1.69
CA THR A 30 0.35 1.08 1.00
C THR A 30 1.03 2.45 0.76
N PRO A 31 1.80 3.02 1.70
CA PRO A 31 2.54 4.27 1.48
C PRO A 31 3.90 4.10 0.77
N ILE A 32 4.39 2.87 0.58
CA ILE A 32 5.69 2.60 -0.07
C ILE A 32 5.63 2.91 -1.58
N ASP A 33 6.77 3.24 -2.16
CA ASP A 33 6.97 3.43 -3.58
C ASP A 33 6.71 2.15 -4.40
N MET A 34 5.85 2.25 -5.41
CA MET A 34 5.49 1.12 -6.30
C MET A 34 6.33 1.12 -7.57
N PHE A 35 6.71 2.30 -8.06
CA PHE A 35 7.45 2.42 -9.31
C PHE A 35 8.61 3.40 -9.16
N ARG A 36 9.75 2.99 -9.70
CA ARG A 36 10.97 3.79 -9.80
C ARG A 36 11.43 3.83 -11.27
N PRO A 37 11.86 4.98 -11.79
CA PRO A 37 12.45 5.04 -13.12
C PRO A 37 13.71 4.18 -13.16
N MET A 38 13.91 3.45 -14.28
CA MET A 38 15.06 2.56 -14.44
C MET A 38 16.38 3.29 -14.69
N ASP A 39 16.32 4.51 -15.23
CA ASP A 39 17.49 5.23 -15.74
C ASP A 39 18.26 6.03 -14.67
N GLU A 40 17.76 6.05 -13.43
CA GLU A 40 18.46 6.71 -12.33
C GLU A 40 18.98 5.70 -11.32
N ASN A 41 20.14 6.00 -10.74
CA ASN A 41 20.78 5.17 -9.71
C ASN A 41 19.73 4.76 -8.66
N THR A 42 19.44 3.46 -8.59
CA THR A 42 18.45 2.85 -7.68
C THR A 42 18.80 3.02 -6.19
N LEU A 43 19.90 3.71 -5.88
CA LEU A 43 20.38 4.04 -4.54
C LEU A 43 20.47 5.56 -4.27
N GLY A 44 19.93 6.42 -5.16
CA GLY A 44 19.96 7.89 -5.01
C GLY A 44 18.62 8.54 -4.69
N ASP A 45 18.64 9.87 -4.49
CA ASP A 45 17.48 10.80 -4.37
C ASP A 45 16.71 10.89 -5.70
N THR A 46 16.20 9.75 -6.17
CA THR A 46 15.50 9.67 -7.46
C THR A 46 14.00 9.85 -7.25
N PRO A 47 13.28 10.44 -8.22
CA PRO A 47 11.83 10.39 -8.24
C PRO A 47 11.27 8.99 -8.09
N CYS A 48 10.19 8.85 -7.33
CA CYS A 48 9.38 7.65 -7.29
C CYS A 48 7.90 7.99 -7.34
N LEU A 49 7.17 7.01 -7.88
CA LEU A 49 5.73 7.05 -7.98
C LEU A 49 5.13 6.09 -6.95
N THR A 50 4.42 6.68 -6.00
CA THR A 50 3.61 5.96 -5.02
C THR A 50 2.18 5.82 -5.53
N LEU A 51 1.37 5.04 -4.82
CA LEU A 51 -0.07 4.95 -5.06
C LEU A 51 -0.77 6.32 -4.93
N TRP A 52 -0.20 7.25 -4.16
CA TRP A 52 -0.81 8.53 -3.76
C TRP A 52 -0.34 9.74 -4.58
N GLY A 53 0.80 9.61 -5.26
CA GLY A 53 1.42 10.69 -6.01
C GLY A 53 2.89 10.44 -6.32
N LEU A 54 3.45 11.38 -7.08
CA LEU A 54 4.87 11.46 -7.38
C LEU A 54 5.59 12.16 -6.23
N LYS A 55 6.77 11.65 -5.89
CA LYS A 55 7.75 12.31 -5.03
C LYS A 55 9.03 12.45 -5.83
N GLU A 56 9.60 13.64 -5.93
CA GLU A 56 10.94 13.83 -6.49
C GLU A 56 12.01 13.21 -5.58
N LYS A 57 11.74 13.21 -4.26
CA LYS A 57 12.57 12.58 -3.24
C LYS A 57 11.76 11.50 -2.53
N CYS A 58 12.10 10.24 -2.71
CA CYS A 58 11.31 9.13 -2.15
C CYS A 58 11.16 9.13 -0.62
N TYR A 59 12.17 9.61 0.10
CA TYR A 59 12.12 9.74 1.56
C TYR A 59 11.28 10.94 2.04
N SER A 60 10.85 11.82 1.13
CA SER A 60 10.02 12.97 1.51
C SER A 60 8.65 12.51 2.02
N THR A 61 8.12 13.21 3.02
CA THR A 61 6.75 13.02 3.50
C THR A 61 5.73 13.76 2.65
N THR A 62 6.17 14.68 1.80
CA THR A 62 5.33 15.45 0.88
C THR A 62 5.24 14.80 -0.49
N TYR A 63 4.17 15.11 -1.22
CA TYR A 63 4.00 14.73 -2.61
C TYR A 63 4.13 15.98 -3.48
N ASP A 64 5.01 15.94 -4.47
CA ASP A 64 5.25 17.06 -5.38
C ASP A 64 4.11 17.17 -6.41
N ALA A 65 3.56 16.03 -6.83
CA ALA A 65 2.36 15.97 -7.67
C ALA A 65 1.43 14.84 -7.22
N ARG A 66 0.12 15.09 -7.23
CA ARG A 66 -0.88 14.04 -6.94
C ARG A 66 -1.22 13.26 -8.20
N VAL A 67 -1.75 12.06 -8.03
CA VAL A 67 -2.27 11.21 -9.13
C VAL A 67 -3.29 11.97 -10.01
N ASN A 68 -4.06 12.87 -9.40
CA ASN A 68 -5.05 13.73 -10.07
C ASN A 68 -4.44 14.86 -10.90
N ASP A 69 -3.16 15.15 -10.77
CA ASP A 69 -2.48 16.15 -11.61
C ASP A 69 -1.63 15.40 -12.64
N LEU A 70 -0.93 14.35 -12.18
CA LEU A 70 -0.03 13.53 -13.00
C LEU A 70 -0.71 12.84 -14.18
N PHE A 71 -1.96 12.40 -14.02
CA PHE A 71 -2.72 11.68 -15.06
C PHE A 71 -3.93 12.47 -15.55
N GLU A 72 -3.84 13.80 -15.64
CA GLU A 72 -4.93 14.66 -16.14
C GLU A 72 -5.33 14.33 -17.56
N MET A 73 -4.34 14.14 -18.42
CA MET A 73 -4.55 13.77 -19.81
C MET A 73 -4.77 12.26 -19.99
N CYS A 74 -4.82 11.47 -18.90
CA CYS A 74 -4.90 10.01 -18.93
C CYS A 74 -5.98 9.48 -17.96
N PRO A 75 -7.27 9.64 -18.30
CA PRO A 75 -8.38 9.32 -17.39
C PRO A 75 -8.43 7.84 -17.00
N GLU A 76 -8.15 6.93 -17.94
CA GLU A 76 -8.11 5.48 -17.69
C GLU A 76 -7.05 5.11 -16.64
N ARG A 77 -5.84 5.68 -16.75
CA ARG A 77 -4.76 5.45 -15.80
C ARG A 77 -5.12 6.01 -14.43
N ARG A 78 -5.68 7.21 -14.38
CA ARG A 78 -6.19 7.84 -13.15
C ARG A 78 -7.25 6.99 -12.45
N ALA A 79 -8.21 6.45 -13.19
CA ALA A 79 -9.29 5.63 -12.64
C ALA A 79 -8.73 4.36 -11.97
N ARG A 80 -7.74 3.71 -12.59
CA ARG A 80 -7.06 2.52 -12.02
C ARG A 80 -6.34 2.85 -10.71
N PHE A 81 -5.61 3.97 -10.65
CA PHE A 81 -4.95 4.40 -9.41
C PHE A 81 -5.97 4.74 -8.32
N ARG A 82 -7.09 5.41 -8.64
CA ARG A 82 -8.15 5.68 -7.66
C ARG A 82 -8.81 4.41 -7.13
N ALA A 83 -9.08 3.43 -8.00
CA ALA A 83 -9.61 2.14 -7.58
C ALA A 83 -8.64 1.44 -6.63
N ALA A 84 -7.34 1.43 -6.96
CA ALA A 84 -6.31 0.86 -6.09
C ALA A 84 -6.18 1.60 -4.74
N GLN A 85 -6.28 2.94 -4.71
CA GLN A 85 -6.35 3.72 -3.47
C GLN A 85 -7.56 3.31 -2.62
N ALA A 86 -8.74 3.18 -3.23
CA ALA A 86 -9.95 2.77 -2.52
C ALA A 86 -9.81 1.35 -1.94
N PHE A 87 -9.26 0.40 -2.70
CA PHE A 87 -8.99 -0.95 -2.20
C PHE A 87 -7.98 -0.97 -1.06
N ALA A 88 -6.92 -0.18 -1.13
CA ALA A 88 -5.95 -0.07 -0.04
C ALA A 88 -6.59 0.47 1.24
N ILE A 89 -7.41 1.53 1.14
CA ILE A 89 -8.13 2.09 2.29
C ILE A 89 -9.11 1.06 2.86
N MET A 90 -9.91 0.40 2.02
CA MET A 90 -10.86 -0.61 2.48
C MET A 90 -10.16 -1.75 3.23
N ASN A 91 -9.01 -2.21 2.72
CA ASN A 91 -8.24 -3.30 3.32
C ASN A 91 -7.56 -2.91 4.65
N ILE A 92 -7.40 -1.61 4.93
CA ILE A 92 -6.90 -1.13 6.24
C ILE A 92 -8.05 -1.00 7.25
N ILE A 93 -9.27 -0.72 6.80
CA ILE A 93 -10.43 -0.47 7.67
C ILE A 93 -11.14 -1.77 8.09
N ILE A 94 -11.19 -2.76 7.19
CA ILE A 94 -11.85 -4.06 7.40
C ILE A 94 -10.96 -5.00 8.23
#